data_AF-E6QMN3-F1
#
_entry.id   AF-E6QMN3-F1
#
_cell.length_a   1.000
_cell.length_b   1.000
_cell.length_c   1.000
_cell.angle_alpha   90.00
_cell.angle_beta   90.00
_cell.angle_gamma   90.00
#
_symmetry.space_group_name_H-M   'P 1'
#
loop_
_entity.id
_entity.type
_entity.pdbx_description
1 polymer ?
#
loop_
_entity_poly.entity_id
_entity_poly.type
_entity_poly.pdbx_seq_one_letter_code
_entity_poly.pdbx_strand_id
1 'polypeptide(L)'
;MKVQEVILQAMAKKITWWQAAGIIGVSDRQMRRWRERYEEHGYDGLIDRRGGRPSEKRVPLATVEQVLGLHRERYFDLNVRHFHENLRDEHDIELSYMWVKLAREAQLLVTMRCGDKVPIRPRRSSPRRLAAPRPEGLAYRRGAGNT
;
A
#
# COMPACT_ATOMS: atom_id res chain seq x y z
N MET A 1 -17.47 -2.54 5.92
CA MET A 1 -17.53 -2.34 7.38
C MET A 1 -16.23 -1.68 7.82
N LYS A 2 -16.28 -0.67 8.71
CA LYS A 2 -15.04 -0.04 9.20
C LYS A 2 -14.36 -0.98 10.19
N VAL A 3 -13.02 -1.07 10.15
CA VAL A 3 -12.20 -1.87 11.09
C VAL A 3 -12.56 -1.60 12.55
N GLN A 4 -12.85 -0.33 12.86
CA GLN A 4 -13.24 0.14 14.19
C GLN A 4 -14.54 -0.51 14.69
N GLU A 5 -15.56 -0.59 13.83
CA GLU A 5 -16.87 -1.15 14.18
C GLU A 5 -16.76 -2.64 14.51
N VAL A 6 -15.95 -3.37 13.73
CA VAL A 6 -15.75 -4.81 13.92
C VAL A 6 -15.02 -5.09 15.24
N ILE A 7 -14.02 -4.27 15.59
CA ILE A 7 -13.31 -4.41 16.87
C ILE A 7 -14.23 -4.10 18.05
N LEU A 8 -15.07 -3.07 17.94
CA LEU A 8 -16.08 -2.76 18.97
C LEU A 8 -17.09 -3.91 19.16
N GLN A 9 -17.53 -4.56 18.07
CA GLN A 9 -18.38 -5.74 18.16
C GLN A 9 -17.70 -6.93 18.83
N ALA A 10 -16.39 -7.13 18.58
CA ALA A 10 -15.60 -8.16 19.22
C ALA A 10 -15.45 -7.89 20.74
N MET A 11 -15.27 -6.63 21.13
CA MET A 11 -15.22 -6.23 22.54
C MET A 11 -16.56 -6.38 23.26
N ALA A 12 -17.66 -6.08 22.56
CA ALA A 12 -19.01 -6.30 23.06
C ALA A 12 -19.38 -7.80 23.16
N LYS A 13 -18.44 -8.72 22.86
CA LYS A 13 -18.62 -10.18 22.82
C LYS A 13 -19.74 -10.64 21.89
N LYS A 14 -20.13 -9.80 20.91
CA LYS A 14 -21.14 -10.13 19.89
C LYS A 14 -20.56 -11.06 18.82
N ILE A 15 -19.27 -10.86 18.53
CA ILE A 15 -18.49 -11.70 17.64
C ILE A 15 -17.21 -12.10 18.35
N THR A 16 -16.65 -13.23 17.96
CA THR A 16 -15.36 -13.66 18.48
C THR A 16 -14.22 -13.01 17.71
N TRP A 17 -13.03 -12.99 18.30
CA TRP A 17 -11.86 -12.35 17.69
C TRP A 17 -11.44 -13.02 16.36
N TRP A 18 -11.67 -14.32 16.19
CA TRP A 18 -11.40 -14.99 14.91
C TRP A 18 -12.44 -14.63 13.84
N GLN A 19 -13.71 -14.45 14.22
CA GLN A 19 -14.75 -13.98 13.30
C GLN A 19 -14.45 -12.55 12.86
N ALA A 20 -14.05 -11.67 13.79
CA ALA A 20 -13.58 -10.32 13.48
C ALA A 20 -12.40 -10.34 12.49
N ALA A 21 -11.46 -11.28 12.66
CA ALA A 21 -10.30 -11.43 11.77
C ALA A 21 -10.74 -11.82 10.35
N GLY A 22 -11.70 -12.75 10.24
CA GLY A 22 -12.31 -13.15 8.97
C GLY A 22 -13.06 -12.01 8.26
N ILE A 23 -13.83 -11.21 9.01
CA ILE A 23 -14.59 -10.08 8.45
C ILE A 23 -13.64 -8.99 7.91
N ILE A 24 -12.52 -8.74 8.60
CA ILE A 24 -11.55 -7.71 8.20
C ILE A 24 -10.55 -8.23 7.16
N GLY A 25 -10.35 -9.56 7.06
CA GLY A 25 -9.37 -10.18 6.18
C GLY A 25 -7.93 -10.11 6.71
N VAL A 26 -7.75 -10.11 8.03
CA VAL A 26 -6.42 -10.13 8.68
C VAL A 26 -6.17 -11.46 9.38
N SER A 27 -4.92 -11.80 9.61
CA SER A 27 -4.58 -13.00 10.39
C SER A 27 -4.98 -12.85 11.86
N ASP A 28 -5.28 -13.97 12.53
CA ASP A 28 -5.59 -13.98 13.98
C ASP A 28 -4.49 -13.34 14.83
N ARG A 29 -3.22 -13.53 14.43
CA ARG A 29 -2.06 -12.91 15.10
C ARG A 29 -2.10 -11.39 15.00
N GLN A 30 -2.51 -10.87 13.86
CA GLN A 30 -2.65 -9.43 13.64
C GLN A 30 -3.83 -8.87 14.43
N MET A 31 -4.93 -9.61 14.52
CA MET A 31 -6.08 -9.26 15.37
C MET A 31 -5.71 -9.23 16.86
N ARG A 32 -4.92 -10.20 17.36
CA ARG A 32 -4.41 -10.18 18.74
C ARG A 32 -3.54 -8.95 19.02
N ARG A 33 -2.63 -8.59 18.11
CA ARG A 33 -1.84 -7.35 18.23
C ARG A 33 -2.69 -6.08 18.22
N TRP A 34 -3.84 -6.11 17.56
CA TRP A 34 -4.76 -4.97 17.55
C TRP A 34 -5.50 -4.85 18.88
N ARG A 35 -5.87 -5.98 19.48
CA ARG A 35 -6.42 -6.04 20.82
C ARG A 35 -5.44 -5.48 21.86
N GLU A 36 -4.19 -5.95 21.88
CA GLU A 36 -3.15 -5.46 22.79
C GLU A 36 -2.96 -3.94 22.65
N ARG A 37 -2.86 -3.44 21.41
CA ARG A 37 -2.74 -1.99 21.17
C ARG A 37 -3.97 -1.20 21.61
N TYR A 38 -5.17 -1.77 21.46
CA TYR A 38 -6.40 -1.14 21.94
C TYR A 38 -6.45 -1.09 23.47
N GLU A 39 -6.01 -2.15 24.14
CA GLU A 39 -5.95 -2.19 25.61
C GLU A 39 -4.96 -1.14 26.16
N GLU A 40 -3.84 -0.90 25.46
CA GLU A 40 -2.82 0.07 25.89
C GLU A 40 -3.13 1.53 25.52
N HIS A 41 -3.67 1.78 24.32
CA HIS A 41 -3.80 3.12 23.75
C HIS A 41 -5.24 3.51 23.42
N GLY A 42 -6.21 2.68 23.78
CA GLY A 42 -7.61 2.85 23.40
C GLY A 42 -7.79 2.92 21.89
N TYR A 43 -8.69 3.81 21.47
CA TYR A 43 -9.02 4.02 20.06
C TYR A 43 -7.82 4.47 19.22
N ASP A 44 -6.88 5.21 19.81
CA ASP A 44 -5.67 5.73 19.13
C ASP A 44 -4.63 4.63 18.83
N GLY A 45 -4.79 3.44 19.41
CA GLY A 45 -3.96 2.26 19.12
C GLY A 45 -4.32 1.54 17.82
N LEU A 46 -5.56 1.73 17.34
CA LEU A 46 -6.09 1.14 16.10
C LEU A 46 -5.74 1.97 14.86
N ILE A 47 -5.47 3.26 15.05
CA ILE A 47 -5.08 4.15 13.96
C ILE A 47 -3.69 3.71 13.48
N ASP A 48 -3.55 3.48 12.18
CA ASP A 48 -2.24 3.14 11.59
C ASP A 48 -1.33 4.38 11.66
N ARG A 49 -0.47 4.42 12.68
CA ARG A 49 0.52 5.49 12.88
C ARG A 49 1.61 5.53 11.80
N ARG A 50 1.61 4.61 10.84
CA ARG A 50 2.45 4.71 9.62
C ARG A 50 1.99 5.85 8.70
N GLY A 51 0.75 6.32 8.83
CA GLY A 51 0.19 7.49 8.16
C GLY A 51 0.44 8.81 8.92
N GLY A 52 1.56 8.91 9.65
CA GLY A 52 1.93 10.12 10.37
C GLY A 52 2.43 11.22 9.43
N ARG A 53 1.81 12.41 9.57
CA ARG A 53 1.98 13.64 8.76
C ARG A 53 1.62 13.46 7.28
N PRO A 54 0.64 14.21 6.74
CA PRO A 54 0.47 14.29 5.30
C PRO A 54 1.81 14.72 4.69
N SER A 55 2.20 14.08 3.58
CA SER A 55 3.46 14.42 2.89
C SER A 55 3.49 15.93 2.64
N GLU A 56 4.62 16.58 2.88
CA GLU A 56 4.83 17.99 2.52
C GLU A 56 4.60 18.24 1.02
N LYS A 57 4.74 17.19 0.20
CA LYS A 57 4.45 17.21 -1.24
C LYS A 57 2.96 17.09 -1.57
N ARG A 58 2.10 16.91 -0.56
CA ARG A 58 0.65 16.87 -0.75
C ARG A 58 0.18 18.28 -1.07
N VAL A 59 -0.58 18.40 -2.15
CA VAL A 59 -1.20 19.68 -2.54
C VAL A 59 -2.05 20.20 -1.37
N PRO A 60 -1.84 21.45 -0.92
CA PRO A 60 -2.62 22.05 0.16
C PRO A 60 -4.11 22.01 -0.15
N LEU A 61 -4.94 21.77 0.87
CA LEU A 61 -6.40 21.68 0.69
C LEU A 61 -6.99 22.94 0.06
N ALA A 62 -6.50 24.12 0.42
CA ALA A 62 -6.93 25.39 -0.17
C ALA A 62 -6.74 25.43 -1.70
N THR A 63 -5.59 24.93 -2.20
CA THR A 63 -5.32 24.83 -3.64
C THR A 63 -6.26 23.82 -4.31
N VAL A 64 -6.58 22.71 -3.62
CA VAL A 64 -7.55 21.73 -4.14
C VAL A 64 -8.93 22.35 -4.29
N GLU A 65 -9.40 23.08 -3.27
CA GLU A 65 -10.71 23.74 -3.30
C GLU A 65 -10.80 24.78 -4.42
N GLN A 66 -9.75 25.60 -4.59
CA GLN A 66 -9.66 26.59 -5.66
C GLN A 66 -9.76 25.93 -7.05
N VAL A 67 -8.97 24.87 -7.29
CA VAL A 67 -8.98 24.14 -8.58
C VAL A 67 -10.35 23.51 -8.85
N LEU A 68 -10.98 22.90 -7.84
CA LEU A 68 -12.30 22.30 -8.01
C LEU A 68 -13.41 23.34 -8.19
N GLY A 69 -13.30 24.52 -7.56
CA GLY A 69 -14.19 25.65 -7.78
C GLY A 69 -14.12 26.17 -9.21
N LEU A 70 -12.91 26.40 -9.72
CA LEU A 70 -12.69 26.85 -11.11
C LEU A 70 -13.23 25.87 -12.14
N HIS A 71 -13.06 24.56 -11.91
CA HIS A 71 -13.64 23.53 -12.77
C HIS A 71 -15.17 23.60 -12.79
N ARG A 72 -15.81 23.83 -11.64
CA ARG A 72 -17.28 23.88 -11.54
C ARG A 72 -17.87 25.17 -12.12
N GLU A 73 -17.20 26.29 -11.91
CA GLU A 73 -17.75 27.62 -12.21
C GLU A 73 -17.40 28.12 -13.61
N ARG A 74 -16.17 27.87 -14.08
CA ARG A 74 -15.67 28.42 -15.36
C ARG A 74 -15.41 27.38 -16.43
N TYR A 75 -15.01 26.17 -16.05
CA TYR A 75 -14.43 25.20 -16.99
C TYR A 75 -15.09 23.82 -16.96
N PHE A 76 -16.42 23.77 -16.83
CA PHE A 76 -17.15 22.51 -16.62
C PHE A 76 -17.03 21.54 -17.81
N ASP A 77 -16.93 22.05 -19.04
CA ASP A 77 -16.83 21.26 -20.27
C ASP A 77 -15.41 20.97 -20.74
N LEU A 78 -14.39 21.60 -20.14
CA LEU A 78 -13.04 21.49 -20.65
C LEU A 78 -12.47 20.08 -20.46
N ASN A 79 -11.68 19.62 -21.43
CA ASN A 79 -10.91 18.38 -21.27
C ASN A 79 -9.77 18.60 -20.26
N VAL A 80 -9.29 17.53 -19.62
CA VAL A 80 -8.26 17.58 -18.55
C VAL A 80 -6.99 18.31 -19.00
N ARG A 81 -6.61 18.12 -20.26
CA ARG A 81 -5.44 18.79 -20.87
C ARG A 81 -5.61 20.31 -20.89
N HIS A 82 -6.71 20.80 -21.47
CA HIS A 82 -6.97 22.23 -21.55
C HIS A 82 -7.19 22.86 -20.18
N PHE A 83 -7.80 22.11 -19.25
CA PHE A 83 -7.91 22.57 -17.87
C PHE A 83 -6.53 22.72 -17.21
N HIS A 84 -5.60 21.79 -17.43
CA HIS A 84 -4.22 21.89 -16.95
C HIS A 84 -3.46 23.06 -17.56
N GLU A 85 -3.63 23.31 -18.86
CA GLU A 85 -3.06 24.48 -19.56
C GLU A 85 -3.60 25.79 -18.96
N ASN A 86 -4.93 25.92 -18.81
CA ASN A 86 -5.56 27.12 -18.25
C ASN A 86 -5.21 27.37 -16.77
N LEU A 87 -5.02 26.32 -15.97
CA LEU A 87 -4.58 26.45 -14.58
C LEU A 87 -3.19 27.09 -14.47
N ARG A 88 -2.32 26.84 -15.46
CA ARG A 88 -0.99 27.43 -15.51
C ARG A 88 -1.04 28.86 -16.04
N ASP A 89 -1.76 29.08 -17.14
CA ASP A 89 -1.72 30.35 -17.86
C ASP A 89 -2.54 31.45 -17.16
N GLU A 90 -3.70 31.14 -16.60
CA GLU A 90 -4.58 32.15 -15.98
C GLU A 90 -4.42 32.24 -14.45
N HIS A 91 -4.01 31.14 -13.80
CA HIS A 91 -4.04 31.04 -12.34
C HIS A 91 -2.66 30.81 -11.69
N ASP A 92 -1.59 30.65 -12.48
CA ASP A 92 -0.21 30.39 -12.01
C ASP A 92 -0.10 29.19 -11.05
N ILE A 93 -0.99 28.20 -11.20
CA ILE A 93 -1.02 27.00 -10.38
C ILE A 93 -0.21 25.89 -11.08
N GLU A 94 1.05 25.73 -10.69
CA GLU A 94 1.92 24.67 -11.23
C GLU A 94 1.63 23.29 -10.58
N LEU A 95 0.57 22.65 -11.05
CA LEU A 95 0.25 21.26 -10.69
C LEU A 95 0.68 20.29 -11.78
N SER A 96 1.03 19.07 -11.39
CA SER A 96 1.28 18.00 -12.35
C SER A 96 -0.01 17.62 -13.08
N TYR A 97 0.06 17.41 -14.40
CA TYR A 97 -1.05 16.91 -15.22
C TYR A 97 -1.72 15.67 -14.60
N MET A 98 -0.92 14.75 -14.07
CA MET A 98 -1.43 13.52 -13.45
C MET A 98 -2.21 13.81 -12.17
N TRP A 99 -1.81 14.83 -11.40
CA TRP A 99 -2.56 15.27 -10.24
C TRP A 99 -3.90 15.87 -10.65
N VAL A 100 -3.93 16.74 -11.67
CA VAL A 100 -5.16 17.39 -12.16
C VAL A 100 -6.15 16.36 -12.73
N LYS A 101 -5.66 15.39 -13.50
CA LYS A 101 -6.45 14.26 -13.99
C LYS A 101 -7.06 13.45 -12.84
N LEU A 102 -6.25 13.08 -11.85
CA LEU A 102 -6.74 12.35 -10.68
C LEU A 102 -7.69 13.18 -9.81
N ALA A 103 -7.50 14.49 -9.70
CA ALA A 103 -8.39 15.36 -8.94
C ALA A 103 -9.78 15.45 -9.59
N ARG A 104 -9.83 15.54 -10.92
CA ARG A 104 -11.09 15.48 -11.68
C ARG A 104 -11.75 14.12 -11.61
N GLU A 105 -11.00 13.04 -11.80
CA GLU A 105 -11.50 11.67 -11.62
C GLU A 105 -11.90 11.43 -10.16
N ALA A 106 -11.24 12.06 -9.18
CA ALA A 106 -11.54 11.91 -7.76
C ALA A 106 -12.79 12.68 -7.30
N GLN A 107 -13.24 13.67 -8.07
CA GLN A 107 -14.62 14.16 -7.97
C GLN A 107 -15.65 13.04 -8.27
N LEU A 108 -15.25 11.98 -9.00
CA LEU A 108 -15.99 10.73 -9.17
C LEU A 108 -15.47 9.57 -8.29
N LEU A 109 -14.26 9.65 -7.74
CA LEU A 109 -13.61 8.57 -6.96
C LEU A 109 -12.59 9.10 -5.91
N VAL A 110 -13.08 9.36 -4.70
CA VAL A 110 -12.23 9.46 -3.51
C VAL A 110 -11.42 8.17 -3.38
N THR A 111 -10.13 8.18 -3.68
CA THR A 111 -9.03 7.65 -2.86
C THR A 111 -7.71 7.72 -3.63
N MET A 112 -6.77 8.57 -3.21
CA MET A 112 -5.37 8.19 -3.31
C MET A 112 -5.05 7.32 -2.10
N ARG A 113 -5.06 6.00 -2.28
CA ARG A 113 -4.42 5.11 -1.31
C ARG A 113 -2.92 5.36 -1.40
N CYS A 114 -2.34 5.88 -0.33
CA CYS A 114 -0.89 5.86 -0.17
C CYS A 114 -0.42 4.42 -0.19
N GLY A 115 0.14 4.01 -1.33
CA GLY A 115 0.90 2.78 -1.50
C GLY A 115 0.18 1.52 -1.04
N ASP A 116 -0.64 0.94 -1.92
CA ASP A 116 -0.81 -0.52 -1.86
C ASP A 116 0.60 -1.10 -1.93
N LYS A 117 1.09 -1.65 -0.80
CA LYS A 117 2.39 -2.29 -0.76
C LYS A 117 2.33 -3.40 -1.79
N VAL A 118 3.06 -3.25 -2.89
CA VAL A 118 3.24 -4.34 -3.85
C VAL A 118 3.76 -5.52 -3.02
N PRO A 119 3.07 -6.68 -3.01
CA PRO A 119 3.56 -7.82 -2.28
C PRO A 119 4.95 -8.12 -2.80
N ILE A 120 5.94 -8.06 -1.89
CA ILE A 120 7.31 -8.46 -2.20
C ILE A 120 7.20 -9.88 -2.73
N ARG A 121 7.40 -10.08 -4.04
CA ARG A 121 7.43 -11.43 -4.62
C ARG A 121 8.48 -12.20 -3.82
N PRO A 122 8.16 -13.39 -3.27
CA PRO A 122 9.17 -14.17 -2.59
C PRO A 122 10.34 -14.35 -3.56
N ARG A 123 11.57 -14.06 -3.11
CA ARG A 123 12.77 -14.43 -3.87
C ARG A 123 12.58 -15.91 -4.20
N ARG A 124 12.43 -16.26 -5.48
CA ARG A 124 12.46 -17.66 -5.91
C ARG A 124 13.72 -18.23 -5.26
N SER A 125 13.56 -19.19 -4.37
CA SER A 125 14.69 -19.99 -3.92
C SER A 125 15.33 -20.52 -5.19
N SER A 126 16.53 -20.03 -5.52
CA SER A 126 17.35 -20.62 -6.56
C SER A 126 17.31 -22.13 -6.31
N PRO A 127 17.06 -22.98 -7.31
CA PRO A 127 17.18 -24.41 -7.11
C PRO A 127 18.54 -24.61 -6.47
N ARG A 128 18.57 -25.20 -5.26
CA ARG A 128 19.83 -25.70 -4.69
C ARG A 128 20.38 -26.55 -5.82
N ARG A 129 21.42 -26.09 -6.52
CA ARG A 129 22.16 -26.94 -7.45
C ARG A 129 22.55 -28.11 -6.58
N LEU A 130 21.87 -29.25 -6.75
CA LEU A 130 22.29 -30.49 -6.15
C LEU A 130 23.74 -30.62 -6.59
N ALA A 131 24.67 -30.47 -5.65
CA ALA A 131 26.07 -30.71 -5.93
C ALA A 131 26.11 -32.10 -6.55
N ALA A 132 26.61 -32.20 -7.78
CA ALA A 132 26.74 -33.49 -8.44
C ALA A 132 27.47 -34.44 -7.47
N PRO A 133 27.01 -35.70 -7.32
CA PRO A 133 27.73 -36.65 -6.51
C PRO A 133 29.18 -36.69 -7.02
N ARG A 134 30.14 -36.57 -6.09
CA ARG A 134 31.56 -36.70 -6.42
C ARG A 134 31.74 -38.02 -7.18
N PRO A 135 32.48 -38.06 -8.30
CA PRO A 135 32.71 -39.32 -8.98
C PRO A 135 33.51 -40.24 -8.05
N GLU A 136 32.81 -41.21 -7.47
CA GLU A 136 33.42 -42.37 -6.84
C GLU A 136 34.06 -43.21 -7.94
N GLY A 137 35.37 -43.49 -7.81
CA GLY A 137 36.02 -44.54 -8.59
C GLY A 137 36.80 -44.10 -9.82
N LEU A 138 37.73 -43.14 -9.68
CA LEU A 138 38.96 -43.21 -10.49
C LEU A 138 39.85 -44.28 -9.86
N ALA A 139 39.71 -45.51 -10.37
CA ALA A 139 40.63 -46.61 -10.12
C ALA A 139 42.04 -46.15 -10.47
N TYR A 140 42.85 -45.83 -9.45
CA TYR A 140 44.29 -45.65 -9.62
C TYR A 140 44.87 -47.03 -9.91
N ARG A 141 45.02 -47.31 -11.20
CA ARG A 141 45.73 -48.45 -11.76
C ARG A 141 47.16 -48.40 -11.19
N ARG A 142 47.45 -49.23 -10.19
CA ARG A 142 48.80 -49.41 -9.65
C ARG A 142 49.63 -50.10 -10.74
N GLY A 143 50.29 -49.30 -11.56
CA GLY A 143 51.25 -49.76 -12.56
C GLY A 143 52.47 -50.35 -11.86
N ALA A 144 52.84 -51.54 -12.32
CA ALA A 144 54.09 -52.22 -12.03
C ALA A 144 55.31 -51.38 -12.43
N GLY A 145 56.44 -51.65 -11.78
CA GLY A 145 57.78 -51.29 -12.25
C GLY A 145 58.58 -50.48 -11.23
N ASN A 146 59.43 -51.16 -10.47
CA ASN A 146 60.86 -51.08 -10.76
C ASN A 146 61.64 -52.19 -10.04
N THR A 147 62.54 -52.76 -10.85
CA THR A 147 63.83 -53.38 -10.49
C THR A 147 64.51 -52.76 -9.28
#